data_AF-A0AAN8UEJ1-F1
#
_entry.id   AF-A0AAN8UEJ1-F1
#
_cell.length_a   1.000
_cell.length_b   1.000
_cell.length_c   1.000
_cell.angle_alpha   90.00
_cell.angle_beta   90.00
_cell.angle_gamma   90.00
#
_symmetry.space_group_name_H-M   'P 1'
#
loop_
_entity.id
_entity.type
_entity.pdbx_description
1 polymer ?
#
loop_
_entity_poly.entity_id
_entity_poly.type
_entity_poly.pdbx_seq_one_letter_code
_entity_poly.pdbx_strand_id
1 'polypeptide(L)'
;MTLHDKSLTIHMAGAAPPLKLSCYERLQQYGYFNVVRYNYSMEERKALVELVSYIKSLGSLMQRCDTLVADALWETIHAEVQDFVQNKLATMLRTTFRKKKDLSRILSDMRTLSADWMANTSKPENELQSLQPGGEESKGNFFYPRPVSPTAAQVHCLQFLIYEVVSGGNLRKPGGLFGNSSSEVPANDLKQLEIFFYKLGFFLHILDYSVTIATLTDLGFLWFREFYLESSRVIQFPIECSLPWMLVDHVLESQNAGLLESVLMPFDIYNDSAQQALVVLKQRFLYDEIEAENDIEGDSKVDHCFDIFVSKLCETIFTYYKSWAASELLDPSFLFALDNGEKYSIQPMRFTTLLKITRVKGLSSFPSQSRRWKCSRISTVPKP
;
A
#
# COMPACT_ATOMS: atom_id res chain seq x y z
N MET A 1 80.25 31.63 15.32
CA MET A 1 81.03 30.50 14.80
C MET A 1 80.43 29.24 15.42
N THR A 2 80.04 28.31 14.56
CA THR A 2 79.39 27.02 14.80
C THR A 2 80.05 26.18 15.91
N LEU A 3 79.23 25.59 16.77
CA LEU A 3 79.55 24.50 17.73
C LEU A 3 78.25 23.71 17.88
N HIS A 4 77.98 22.71 17.05
CA HIS A 4 78.37 21.29 17.16
C HIS A 4 78.12 20.64 18.54
N ASP A 5 77.26 19.61 18.47
CA ASP A 5 77.23 18.37 19.24
C ASP A 5 76.35 18.29 20.51
N LYS A 6 75.23 17.53 20.43
CA LYS A 6 75.10 16.18 21.01
C LYS A 6 73.69 15.58 20.90
N SER A 7 73.69 14.24 20.82
CA SER A 7 72.61 13.24 21.04
C SER A 7 71.82 12.85 19.78
N LEU A 8 72.20 11.77 19.07
CA LEU A 8 72.14 10.33 19.39
C LEU A 8 70.70 9.77 19.51
N THR A 9 70.45 8.82 18.61
CA THR A 9 69.21 8.16 18.17
C THR A 9 68.52 7.28 19.22
N ILE A 10 67.19 7.25 19.23
CA ILE A 10 66.38 6.08 19.63
C ILE A 10 65.41 5.75 18.49
N HIS A 11 65.54 4.55 17.94
CA HIS A 11 64.60 3.95 17.00
C HIS A 11 63.27 3.64 17.72
N MET A 12 62.15 4.14 17.20
CA MET A 12 60.84 3.53 17.42
C MET A 12 60.47 2.70 16.20
N ALA A 13 60.33 1.41 16.44
CA ALA A 13 60.04 0.37 15.47
C ALA A 13 58.64 0.50 14.86
N GLY A 14 58.55 0.11 13.59
CA GLY A 14 57.37 -0.36 12.83
C GLY A 14 55.98 0.09 13.32
N ALA A 15 55.42 1.09 12.66
CA ALA A 15 53.98 1.18 12.54
C ALA A 15 53.51 0.03 11.61
N ALA A 16 52.83 -0.95 12.19
CA ALA A 16 52.14 -1.99 11.45
C ALA A 16 51.17 -1.34 10.44
N PRO A 17 50.97 -1.94 9.24
CA PRO A 17 49.93 -1.46 8.33
C PRO A 17 48.57 -1.54 9.05
N PRO A 18 47.63 -0.62 8.79
CA PRO A 18 46.33 -0.67 9.43
C PRO A 18 45.70 -2.04 9.16
N LEU A 19 45.32 -2.72 10.24
CA LEU A 19 44.59 -3.98 10.21
C LEU A 19 43.45 -3.85 9.20
N LYS A 20 43.40 -4.77 8.24
CA LYS A 20 42.27 -4.89 7.31
C LYS A 20 41.02 -5.17 8.15
N LEU A 21 40.24 -4.13 8.44
CA LEU A 21 38.90 -4.28 8.98
C LEU A 21 38.10 -5.19 8.04
N SER A 22 37.44 -6.18 8.64
CA SER A 22 36.53 -7.09 7.94
C SER A 22 35.44 -6.27 7.22
N CYS A 23 34.85 -6.82 6.15
CA CYS A 23 33.75 -6.14 5.45
C CYS A 23 32.60 -5.78 6.42
N TYR A 24 32.39 -6.61 7.46
CA TYR A 24 31.39 -6.43 8.51
C TYR A 24 31.62 -5.19 9.36
N GLU A 25 32.86 -4.91 9.76
CA GLU A 25 33.17 -3.73 10.57
C GLU A 25 33.08 -2.43 9.74
N ARG A 26 33.37 -2.50 8.44
CA ARG A 26 33.08 -1.39 7.52
C ARG A 26 31.58 -1.17 7.32
N LEU A 27 30.80 -2.24 7.29
CA LEU A 27 29.34 -2.18 7.14
C LEU A 27 28.63 -1.64 8.39
N GLN A 28 29.11 -1.96 9.59
CA GLN A 28 28.65 -1.33 10.84
C GLN A 28 29.00 0.16 10.94
N GLN A 29 30.04 0.62 10.24
CA GLN A 29 30.39 2.03 10.16
C GLN A 29 29.39 2.84 9.31
N TYR A 30 28.64 2.19 8.42
CA TYR A 30 27.61 2.83 7.62
C TYR A 30 26.28 2.88 8.39
N GLY A 31 25.74 4.09 8.56
CA GLY A 31 24.55 4.35 9.37
C GLY A 31 23.31 3.54 8.99
N TYR A 32 23.25 2.94 7.80
CA TYR A 32 22.07 2.20 7.35
C TYR A 32 21.75 0.96 8.21
N PHE A 33 22.75 0.24 8.72
CA PHE A 33 22.52 -0.86 9.69
C PHE A 33 21.80 -0.35 10.94
N ASN A 34 22.19 0.82 11.44
CA ASN A 34 21.56 1.43 12.61
C ASN A 34 20.18 2.03 12.29
N VAL A 35 19.95 2.46 11.05
CA VAL A 35 18.66 3.00 10.58
C VAL A 35 17.61 1.90 10.40
N VAL A 36 18.04 0.69 9.99
CA VAL A 36 17.12 -0.42 9.70
C VAL A 36 17.31 -1.58 10.69
N ARG A 37 18.40 -2.36 10.57
CA ARG A 37 18.63 -3.60 11.36
C ARG A 37 18.43 -3.39 12.86
N TYR A 38 19.02 -2.34 13.44
CA TYR A 38 19.03 -2.12 14.89
C TYR A 38 18.00 -1.09 15.38
N ASN A 39 17.14 -0.58 14.49
CA ASN A 39 16.21 0.49 14.82
C ASN A 39 14.80 0.02 15.21
N TYR A 40 14.55 -1.29 15.12
CA TYR A 40 13.25 -1.87 15.43
C TYR A 40 13.37 -2.93 16.51
N SER A 41 12.65 -2.73 17.61
CA SER A 41 12.38 -3.73 18.64
C SER A 41 11.59 -4.92 18.08
N MET A 42 11.50 -6.00 18.87
CA MET A 42 10.72 -7.18 18.45
C MET A 42 9.23 -6.83 18.33
N GLU A 43 8.73 -5.99 19.22
CA GLU A 43 7.35 -5.51 19.26
C GLU A 43 7.03 -4.65 18.02
N GLU A 44 7.94 -3.76 17.62
CA GLU A 44 7.78 -2.94 16.41
C GLU A 44 7.83 -3.79 15.14
N ARG A 45 8.73 -4.77 15.05
CA ARG A 45 8.79 -5.69 13.90
C ARG A 45 7.50 -6.50 13.78
N LYS A 46 6.97 -7.00 14.89
CA LYS A 46 5.66 -7.65 14.93
C LYS A 46 4.56 -6.71 14.44
N ALA A 47 4.49 -5.49 14.97
CA ALA A 47 3.49 -4.51 14.58
C ALA A 47 3.58 -4.15 13.09
N LEU A 48 4.79 -4.06 12.52
CA LEU A 48 5.00 -3.84 11.09
C LEU A 48 4.48 -5.01 10.24
N VAL A 49 4.76 -6.26 10.63
CA VAL A 49 4.21 -7.43 9.94
C VAL A 49 2.68 -7.40 9.96
N GLU A 50 2.07 -7.13 11.12
CA GLU A 50 0.61 -7.04 11.25
C GLU A 50 0.05 -5.92 10.37
N LEU A 51 0.67 -4.74 10.37
CA LEU A 51 0.26 -3.60 9.55
C LEU A 51 0.33 -3.90 8.05
N VAL A 52 1.45 -4.45 7.58
CA VAL A 52 1.61 -4.90 6.18
C VAL A 52 0.50 -5.90 5.84
N SER A 53 0.26 -6.86 6.73
CA SER A 53 -0.77 -7.90 6.54
C SER A 53 -2.18 -7.31 6.44
N TYR A 54 -2.51 -6.33 7.28
CA TYR A 54 -3.81 -5.65 7.25
C TYR A 54 -3.99 -4.85 5.96
N ILE A 55 -2.98 -4.07 5.56
CA ILE A 55 -3.01 -3.28 4.32
C ILE A 55 -3.19 -4.20 3.11
N LYS A 56 -2.40 -5.27 2.99
CA LYS A 56 -2.45 -6.21 1.86
C LYS A 56 -3.74 -7.02 1.82
N SER A 57 -4.21 -7.49 2.98
CA SER A 57 -5.46 -8.26 3.07
C SER A 57 -6.67 -7.40 2.70
N LEU A 58 -6.73 -6.17 3.23
CA LEU A 58 -7.82 -5.24 2.94
C LEU A 58 -7.78 -4.80 1.48
N GLY A 59 -6.60 -4.47 0.95
CA GLY A 59 -6.41 -4.18 -0.48
C GLY A 59 -6.91 -5.30 -1.38
N SER A 60 -6.52 -6.53 -1.10
CA SER A 60 -6.96 -7.72 -1.84
C SER A 60 -8.47 -7.97 -1.72
N LEU A 61 -9.07 -7.68 -0.56
CA LEU A 61 -10.53 -7.75 -0.40
C LEU A 61 -11.24 -6.69 -1.25
N MET A 62 -10.77 -5.45 -1.20
CA MET A 62 -11.33 -4.33 -1.96
C MET A 62 -11.26 -4.57 -3.48
N GLN A 63 -10.10 -5.01 -3.98
CA GLN A 63 -9.93 -5.38 -5.39
C GLN A 63 -10.90 -6.49 -5.85
N ARG A 64 -11.19 -7.48 -4.99
CA ARG A 64 -12.17 -8.54 -5.31
C ARG A 64 -13.62 -8.04 -5.36
N CYS A 65 -13.92 -6.94 -4.70
CA CYS A 65 -15.23 -6.34 -4.67
C CYS A 65 -15.47 -5.30 -5.77
N ASP A 66 -14.44 -4.93 -6.56
CA ASP A 66 -14.51 -3.85 -7.57
C ASP A 66 -15.76 -3.94 -8.45
N THR A 67 -15.94 -5.08 -9.15
CA THR A 67 -17.09 -5.30 -10.03
C THR A 67 -18.43 -5.40 -9.30
N LEU A 68 -18.43 -5.71 -8.00
CA LEU A 68 -19.65 -5.81 -7.18
C LEU A 68 -20.15 -4.43 -6.75
N VAL A 69 -19.26 -3.46 -6.60
CA VAL A 69 -19.60 -2.11 -6.13
C VAL A 69 -19.71 -1.08 -7.25
N ALA A 70 -19.18 -1.39 -8.45
CA ALA A 70 -19.10 -0.45 -9.57
C ALA A 70 -20.42 0.24 -9.89
N ASP A 71 -21.50 -0.51 -10.14
CA ASP A 71 -22.81 0.07 -10.50
C ASP A 71 -23.37 0.97 -9.39
N ALA A 72 -23.28 0.52 -8.13
CA ALA A 72 -23.74 1.29 -6.98
C ALA A 72 -22.94 2.59 -6.78
N LEU A 73 -21.63 2.54 -7.00
CA LEU A 73 -20.77 3.73 -6.96
C LEU A 73 -21.11 4.69 -8.09
N TRP A 74 -21.27 4.21 -9.32
CA TRP A 74 -21.62 5.04 -10.47
C TRP A 74 -22.99 5.67 -10.32
N GLU A 75 -23.97 4.93 -9.82
CA GLU A 75 -25.31 5.44 -9.52
C GLU A 75 -25.28 6.53 -8.44
N THR A 76 -24.50 6.33 -7.38
CA THR A 76 -24.33 7.32 -6.31
C THR A 76 -23.66 8.60 -6.83
N ILE A 77 -22.59 8.46 -7.62
CA ILE A 77 -21.90 9.61 -8.23
C ILE A 77 -22.83 10.34 -9.20
N HIS A 78 -23.55 9.61 -10.05
CA HIS A 78 -24.54 10.18 -10.96
C HIS A 78 -25.60 10.98 -10.19
N ALA A 79 -26.15 10.41 -9.12
CA ALA A 79 -27.15 11.07 -8.30
C ALA A 79 -26.64 12.39 -7.69
N GLU A 80 -25.44 12.40 -7.13
CA GLU A 80 -24.80 13.60 -6.57
C GLU A 80 -24.55 14.68 -7.63
N VAL A 81 -24.07 14.29 -8.81
CA VAL A 81 -23.87 15.21 -9.94
C VAL A 81 -25.20 15.78 -10.42
N GLN A 82 -26.21 14.94 -10.63
CA GLN A 82 -27.52 15.36 -11.12
C GLN A 82 -28.25 16.25 -10.11
N ASP A 83 -28.21 15.95 -8.82
CA ASP A 83 -28.79 16.83 -7.80
C ASP A 83 -28.10 18.19 -7.79
N PHE A 84 -26.77 18.23 -7.90
CA PHE A 84 -26.04 19.48 -7.97
C PHE A 84 -26.43 20.30 -9.21
N VAL A 85 -26.28 19.72 -10.40
CA VAL A 85 -26.50 20.48 -11.64
C VAL A 85 -27.97 20.75 -11.89
N GLN A 86 -28.89 19.84 -11.62
CA GLN A 86 -30.30 20.03 -11.92
C GLN A 86 -31.06 20.83 -10.84
N ASN A 87 -30.76 20.63 -9.56
CA ASN A 87 -31.52 21.22 -8.45
C ASN A 87 -30.79 22.37 -7.76
N LYS A 88 -29.58 22.14 -7.26
CA LYS A 88 -28.84 23.15 -6.49
C LYS A 88 -28.50 24.37 -7.35
N LEU A 89 -27.93 24.15 -8.53
CA LEU A 89 -27.63 25.26 -9.46
C LEU A 89 -28.89 25.97 -9.96
N ALA A 90 -30.01 25.26 -10.19
CA ALA A 90 -31.28 25.90 -10.56
C ALA A 90 -31.76 26.87 -9.46
N THR A 91 -31.63 26.46 -8.21
CA THR A 91 -32.02 27.27 -7.06
C THR A 91 -31.14 28.53 -6.99
N MET A 92 -29.82 28.36 -7.05
CA MET A 92 -28.85 29.47 -7.04
C MET A 92 -29.08 30.46 -8.20
N LEU A 93 -29.39 29.96 -9.41
CA LEU A 93 -29.73 30.79 -10.57
C LEU A 93 -30.99 31.65 -10.34
N ARG A 94 -32.02 31.10 -9.70
CA ARG A 94 -33.28 31.80 -9.41
C ARG A 94 -33.13 32.82 -8.27
N THR A 95 -32.23 32.57 -7.33
CA THR A 95 -32.02 33.40 -6.14
C THR A 95 -30.81 34.31 -6.29
N THR A 96 -29.63 33.81 -5.96
CA THR A 96 -28.37 34.52 -5.77
C THR A 96 -27.82 35.13 -7.06
N PHE A 97 -27.95 34.41 -8.16
CA PHE A 97 -27.32 34.79 -9.42
C PHE A 97 -28.27 35.49 -10.40
N ARG A 98 -29.57 35.57 -10.12
CA ARG A 98 -30.60 36.13 -11.03
C ARG A 98 -30.25 37.47 -11.69
N LYS A 99 -29.55 38.36 -10.96
CA LYS A 99 -29.15 39.70 -11.44
C LYS A 99 -27.70 39.78 -11.94
N LYS A 100 -26.93 38.69 -11.82
CA LYS A 100 -25.50 38.62 -12.17
C LYS A 100 -25.33 37.84 -13.48
N LYS A 101 -25.38 38.56 -14.61
CA LYS A 101 -25.42 37.95 -15.95
C LYS A 101 -24.22 37.05 -16.22
N ASP A 102 -23.01 37.50 -15.90
CA ASP A 102 -21.78 36.75 -16.20
C ASP A 102 -21.67 35.46 -15.38
N LEU A 103 -21.92 35.54 -14.07
CA LEU A 103 -21.91 34.35 -13.19
C LEU A 103 -23.08 33.40 -13.50
N SER A 104 -24.26 33.94 -13.86
CA SER A 104 -25.40 33.12 -14.30
C SER A 104 -25.08 32.31 -15.55
N ARG A 105 -24.29 32.88 -16.47
CA ARG A 105 -23.83 32.16 -17.66
C ARG A 105 -22.97 30.95 -17.26
N ILE A 106 -22.00 31.14 -16.36
CA ILE A 106 -21.13 30.04 -15.89
C ILE A 106 -21.95 28.91 -15.24
N LEU A 107 -22.92 29.23 -14.38
CA LEU A 107 -23.81 28.22 -13.78
C LEU A 107 -24.68 27.52 -14.83
N SER A 108 -25.11 28.23 -15.87
CA SER A 108 -25.87 27.65 -16.98
C SER A 108 -25.00 26.72 -17.83
N ASP A 109 -23.73 27.07 -18.04
CA ASP A 109 -22.76 26.23 -18.75
C ASP A 109 -22.50 24.92 -18.00
N MET A 110 -22.36 24.96 -16.66
CA MET A 110 -22.27 23.74 -15.82
C MET A 110 -23.47 22.81 -16.03
N ARG A 111 -24.68 23.38 -16.12
CA ARG A 111 -25.92 22.62 -16.36
C ARG A 111 -25.92 22.00 -17.75
N THR A 112 -25.58 22.77 -18.78
CA THR A 112 -25.52 22.30 -20.16
C THR A 112 -24.51 21.17 -20.34
N LEU A 113 -23.38 21.25 -19.64
CA LEU A 113 -22.28 20.29 -19.74
C LEU A 113 -22.61 18.92 -19.12
N SER A 114 -23.32 18.90 -17.98
CA SER A 114 -23.38 17.71 -17.11
C SER A 114 -24.78 17.28 -16.69
N ALA A 115 -25.83 18.04 -17.01
CA ALA A 115 -27.20 17.61 -16.72
C ALA A 115 -27.65 16.54 -17.73
N ASP A 116 -28.01 15.37 -17.21
CA ASP A 116 -28.64 14.29 -17.96
C ASP A 116 -30.17 14.44 -17.85
N TRP A 117 -30.75 15.27 -18.73
CA TRP A 117 -32.20 15.51 -18.74
C TRP A 117 -33.02 14.25 -19.05
N MET A 118 -32.42 13.26 -19.72
CA MET A 118 -33.11 12.00 -19.99
C MET A 118 -33.35 11.24 -18.67
N ALA A 119 -32.51 11.44 -17.65
CA ALA A 119 -32.67 10.80 -16.34
C ALA A 119 -34.02 11.12 -15.68
N ASN A 120 -34.65 12.21 -16.09
CA ASN A 120 -35.94 12.66 -15.56
C ASN A 120 -37.10 11.78 -16.04
N THR A 121 -36.88 11.00 -17.10
CA THR A 121 -37.88 10.11 -17.70
C THR A 121 -37.52 8.63 -17.67
N SER A 122 -36.31 8.26 -17.23
CA SER A 122 -35.88 6.84 -17.14
C SER A 122 -36.42 6.17 -15.89
N LYS A 123 -37.73 5.88 -15.88
CA LYS A 123 -38.33 5.05 -14.85
C LYS A 123 -37.79 3.62 -14.94
N PRO A 124 -37.38 2.97 -13.85
CA PRO A 124 -37.14 1.54 -13.84
C PRO A 124 -38.46 0.79 -14.13
N GLU A 125 -38.43 -0.22 -15.01
CA GLU A 125 -39.62 -0.95 -15.48
C GLU A 125 -40.48 -1.56 -14.34
N ASN A 126 -39.88 -1.79 -13.16
CA ASN A 126 -40.56 -2.36 -12.00
C ASN A 126 -41.50 -1.40 -11.26
N GLU A 127 -41.48 -0.09 -11.54
CA GLU A 127 -42.36 0.92 -10.91
C GLU A 127 -43.53 1.38 -11.81
N LEU A 128 -43.88 0.60 -12.83
CA LEU A 128 -45.00 0.92 -13.73
C LEU A 128 -46.39 0.96 -13.06
N GLN A 129 -46.53 0.52 -11.80
CA GLN A 129 -47.85 0.38 -11.14
C GLN A 129 -48.17 1.36 -10.01
N SER A 130 -47.25 2.23 -9.59
CA SER A 130 -47.56 3.21 -8.55
C SER A 130 -47.06 4.60 -8.93
N LEU A 131 -47.96 5.44 -9.44
CA LEU A 131 -48.25 6.78 -8.90
C LEU A 131 -49.05 7.59 -9.94
N GLN A 132 -50.26 7.99 -9.53
CA GLN A 132 -51.08 9.01 -10.19
C GLN A 132 -50.41 10.40 -10.06
N PRO A 133 -50.66 11.33 -11.00
CA PRO A 133 -50.08 12.66 -10.96
C PRO A 133 -50.75 13.51 -9.87
N GLY A 134 -50.04 13.75 -8.77
CA GLY A 134 -50.51 14.59 -7.65
C GLY A 134 -49.64 15.82 -7.46
N GLY A 135 -50.21 16.99 -7.78
CA GLY A 135 -49.92 18.29 -7.16
C GLY A 135 -48.59 18.96 -7.48
N GLU A 136 -48.61 19.92 -8.41
CA GLU A 136 -47.64 21.01 -8.49
C GLU A 136 -47.63 21.80 -7.18
N GLU A 137 -46.49 21.87 -6.50
CA GLU A 137 -45.94 23.08 -5.85
C GLU A 137 -44.62 22.72 -5.13
N SER A 138 -43.52 23.37 -5.55
CA SER A 138 -42.19 23.40 -4.88
C SER A 138 -41.44 22.07 -4.63
N LYS A 139 -41.40 21.15 -5.61
CA LYS A 139 -40.43 20.04 -5.59
C LYS A 139 -39.39 20.26 -6.70
N GLY A 140 -38.11 20.06 -6.37
CA GLY A 140 -37.00 20.15 -7.33
C GLY A 140 -37.21 19.23 -8.54
N ASN A 141 -36.36 19.36 -9.56
CA ASN A 141 -36.38 18.43 -10.69
C ASN A 141 -36.16 17.01 -10.16
N PHE A 142 -37.13 16.15 -10.44
CA PHE A 142 -37.06 14.74 -10.11
C PHE A 142 -36.32 14.00 -11.22
N PHE A 143 -35.37 13.14 -10.84
CA PHE A 143 -34.60 12.31 -11.75
C PHE A 143 -34.38 10.92 -11.15
N TYR A 144 -34.17 9.94 -12.03
CA TYR A 144 -33.82 8.58 -11.66
C TYR A 144 -32.30 8.39 -11.86
N PRO A 145 -31.52 8.17 -10.79
CA PRO A 145 -30.10 7.86 -10.91
C PRO A 145 -29.84 6.71 -11.86
N ARG A 146 -28.71 6.77 -12.57
CA ARG A 146 -28.29 5.73 -13.53
C ARG A 146 -26.88 5.28 -13.17
N PRO A 147 -26.51 4.01 -13.44
CA PRO A 147 -25.15 3.51 -13.26
C PRO A 147 -24.23 4.04 -14.38
N VAL A 148 -24.10 5.36 -14.49
CA VAL A 148 -23.31 6.06 -15.50
C VAL A 148 -22.45 7.10 -14.81
N SER A 149 -21.14 6.90 -14.83
CA SER A 149 -20.18 7.83 -14.27
C SER A 149 -20.01 9.09 -15.14
N PRO A 150 -19.73 10.25 -14.55
CA PRO A 150 -19.27 11.41 -15.30
C PRO A 150 -17.88 11.11 -15.88
N THR A 151 -17.64 11.59 -17.10
CA THR A 151 -16.29 11.52 -17.69
C THR A 151 -15.31 12.40 -16.91
N ALA A 152 -14.01 12.06 -16.92
CA ALA A 152 -12.97 12.90 -16.31
C ALA A 152 -13.00 14.35 -16.84
N ALA A 153 -13.29 14.52 -18.13
CA ALA A 153 -13.48 15.84 -18.74
C ALA A 153 -14.64 16.62 -18.10
N GLN A 154 -15.81 15.99 -17.90
CA GLN A 154 -16.94 16.63 -17.22
C GLN A 154 -16.59 17.02 -15.79
N VAL A 155 -15.90 16.15 -15.05
CA VAL A 155 -15.46 16.44 -13.68
C VAL A 155 -14.53 17.65 -13.64
N HIS A 156 -13.48 17.66 -14.47
CA HIS A 156 -12.53 18.78 -14.51
C HIS A 156 -13.13 20.09 -15.00
N CYS A 157 -14.01 20.04 -16.01
CA CYS A 157 -14.73 21.23 -16.47
C CYS A 157 -15.66 21.78 -15.38
N LEU A 158 -16.39 20.92 -14.65
CA LEU A 158 -17.19 21.36 -13.50
C LEU A 158 -16.32 21.99 -12.40
N GLN A 159 -15.19 21.38 -12.05
CA GLN A 159 -14.24 21.96 -11.09
C GLN A 159 -13.76 23.34 -11.54
N PHE A 160 -13.36 23.48 -12.80
CA PHE A 160 -12.91 24.75 -13.37
C PHE A 160 -14.01 25.81 -13.30
N LEU A 161 -15.23 25.50 -13.74
CA LEU A 161 -16.33 26.45 -13.73
C LEU A 161 -16.72 26.85 -12.30
N ILE A 162 -16.69 25.92 -11.34
CA ILE A 162 -16.93 26.23 -9.93
C ILE A 162 -15.84 27.15 -9.39
N TYR A 163 -14.57 26.86 -9.70
CA TYR A 163 -13.45 27.70 -9.33
C TYR A 163 -13.58 29.12 -9.88
N GLU A 164 -14.00 29.28 -11.14
CA GLU A 164 -14.25 30.59 -11.76
C GLU A 164 -15.35 31.38 -11.02
N VAL A 165 -16.44 30.70 -10.61
CA VAL A 165 -17.52 31.33 -9.83
C VAL A 165 -17.03 31.79 -8.46
N VAL A 166 -16.21 30.98 -7.78
CA VAL A 166 -15.75 31.26 -6.42
C VAL A 166 -14.61 32.29 -6.39
N SER A 167 -13.67 32.19 -7.33
CA SER A 167 -12.48 33.05 -7.39
C SER A 167 -12.69 34.34 -8.20
N GLY A 168 -13.83 34.48 -8.87
CA GLY A 168 -14.15 35.63 -9.72
C GLY A 168 -13.20 35.80 -10.91
N GLY A 169 -12.68 34.69 -11.46
CA GLY A 169 -11.76 34.68 -12.61
C GLY A 169 -10.35 35.23 -12.33
N ASN A 170 -9.98 35.52 -11.09
CA ASN A 170 -8.64 35.99 -10.74
C ASN A 170 -7.66 34.82 -10.50
N LEU A 171 -7.14 34.25 -11.59
CA LEU A 171 -6.08 33.20 -11.61
C LEU A 171 -4.74 33.59 -10.93
N ARG A 172 -4.62 34.77 -10.31
CA ARG A 172 -3.33 35.39 -9.92
C ARG A 172 -3.07 35.59 -8.42
N LYS A 173 -3.90 35.08 -7.50
CA LYS A 173 -3.58 35.10 -6.06
C LYS A 173 -3.23 33.71 -5.54
N PRO A 174 -1.94 33.34 -5.47
CA PRO A 174 -1.53 32.16 -4.71
C PRO A 174 -1.61 32.53 -3.22
N GLY A 175 -2.61 31.97 -2.52
CA GLY A 175 -2.75 32.19 -1.08
C GLY A 175 -4.20 32.12 -0.62
N GLY A 176 -4.73 30.90 -0.49
CA GLY A 176 -6.05 30.60 0.06
C GLY A 176 -7.13 30.47 -1.02
N LEU A 177 -7.47 29.23 -1.38
CA LEU A 177 -8.53 28.88 -2.35
C LEU A 177 -9.89 29.57 -2.05
N PHE A 178 -10.10 29.98 -0.80
CA PHE A 178 -11.33 30.61 -0.28
C PHE A 178 -11.03 31.84 0.60
N GLY A 179 -9.84 32.44 0.45
CA GLY A 179 -9.34 33.50 1.33
C GLY A 179 -9.72 34.92 0.88
N ASN A 180 -10.66 35.53 1.59
CA ASN A 180 -10.80 36.98 1.81
C ASN A 180 -10.85 37.93 0.59
N SER A 181 -11.42 37.50 -0.53
CA SER A 181 -12.09 38.46 -1.40
C SER A 181 -13.55 38.53 -0.97
N SER A 182 -14.14 39.72 -0.96
CA SER A 182 -15.57 39.95 -0.75
C SER A 182 -16.35 39.26 -1.87
N SER A 183 -16.44 37.93 -1.78
CA SER A 183 -17.17 37.09 -2.70
C SER A 183 -18.59 37.63 -2.72
N GLU A 184 -19.04 38.06 -3.89
CA GLU A 184 -20.42 38.50 -4.05
C GLU A 184 -21.41 37.33 -3.85
N VAL A 185 -20.92 36.09 -3.74
CA VAL A 185 -21.70 34.88 -3.46
C VAL A 185 -21.97 34.78 -1.96
N PRO A 186 -23.24 34.62 -1.53
CA PRO A 186 -23.61 34.36 -0.13
C PRO A 186 -22.89 33.13 0.42
N ALA A 187 -22.52 33.18 1.70
CA ALA A 187 -21.73 32.13 2.36
C ALA A 187 -22.33 30.72 2.25
N ASN A 188 -23.67 30.59 2.26
CA ASN A 188 -24.31 29.29 2.12
C ASN A 188 -24.14 28.66 0.74
N ASP A 189 -24.27 29.46 -0.32
CA ASP A 189 -24.10 28.98 -1.69
C ASP A 189 -22.63 28.73 -1.99
N LEU A 190 -21.75 29.59 -1.47
CA LEU A 190 -20.30 29.40 -1.52
C LEU A 190 -19.91 28.05 -0.90
N LYS A 191 -20.39 27.76 0.31
CA LYS A 191 -20.14 26.47 0.97
C LYS A 191 -20.66 25.27 0.16
N GLN A 192 -21.80 25.38 -0.51
CA GLN A 192 -22.32 24.31 -1.36
C GLN A 192 -21.44 24.06 -2.59
N LEU A 193 -20.98 25.14 -3.24
CA LEU A 193 -20.04 25.08 -4.37
C LEU A 193 -18.71 24.43 -3.93
N GLU A 194 -18.18 24.84 -2.78
CA GLU A 194 -16.95 24.29 -2.20
C GLU A 194 -17.06 22.79 -1.90
N ILE A 195 -18.11 22.38 -1.20
CA ILE A 195 -18.32 20.97 -0.84
C ILE A 195 -18.37 20.12 -2.12
N PHE A 196 -19.10 20.57 -3.13
CA PHE A 196 -19.20 19.82 -4.39
C PHE A 196 -17.89 19.82 -5.17
N PHE A 197 -17.13 20.93 -5.17
CA PHE A 197 -15.79 20.99 -5.77
C PHE A 197 -14.85 19.93 -5.19
N TYR A 198 -14.84 19.74 -3.87
CA TYR A 198 -14.05 18.69 -3.23
C TYR A 198 -14.58 17.29 -3.56
N LYS A 199 -15.90 17.08 -3.56
CA LYS A 199 -16.51 15.80 -3.96
C LYS A 199 -16.08 15.38 -5.38
N LEU A 200 -16.09 16.32 -6.33
CA LEU A 200 -15.64 16.08 -7.71
C LEU A 200 -14.19 15.54 -7.77
N GLY A 201 -13.30 16.05 -6.91
CA GLY A 201 -11.93 15.54 -6.82
C GLY A 201 -11.88 14.09 -6.35
N PHE A 202 -12.67 13.74 -5.32
CA PHE A 202 -12.75 12.36 -4.82
C PHE A 202 -13.41 11.40 -5.80
N PHE A 203 -14.34 11.87 -6.65
CA PHE A 203 -14.96 11.02 -7.66
C PHE A 203 -13.94 10.41 -8.61
N LEU A 204 -12.89 11.14 -9.01
CA LEU A 204 -11.84 10.57 -9.87
C LEU A 204 -11.15 9.37 -9.22
N HIS A 205 -10.86 9.45 -7.92
CA HIS A 205 -10.28 8.33 -7.18
C HIS A 205 -11.23 7.12 -7.06
N ILE A 206 -12.53 7.37 -6.91
CA ILE A 206 -13.55 6.31 -6.85
C ILE A 206 -13.76 5.67 -8.22
N LEU A 207 -13.76 6.48 -9.30
CA LEU A 207 -13.93 6.00 -10.67
C LEU A 207 -12.72 5.19 -11.13
N ASP A 208 -11.51 5.59 -10.73
CA ASP A 208 -10.28 4.81 -10.92
C ASP A 208 -10.03 3.85 -9.73
N TYR A 209 -11.08 3.14 -9.30
CA TYR A 209 -11.08 2.31 -8.08
C TYR A 209 -9.86 1.39 -7.97
N SER A 210 -9.65 0.54 -8.98
CA SER A 210 -8.54 -0.41 -9.04
C SER A 210 -7.17 0.27 -8.86
N VAL A 211 -6.95 1.40 -9.52
CA VAL A 211 -5.68 2.15 -9.46
C VAL A 211 -5.51 2.84 -8.11
N THR A 212 -6.59 3.41 -7.56
CA THR A 212 -6.59 4.02 -6.23
C THR A 212 -6.25 3.00 -5.15
N ILE A 213 -6.87 1.82 -5.18
CA ILE A 213 -6.55 0.75 -4.20
C ILE A 213 -5.12 0.24 -4.37
N ALA A 214 -4.63 0.08 -5.60
CA ALA A 214 -3.23 -0.29 -5.83
C ALA A 214 -2.27 0.76 -5.23
N THR A 215 -2.56 2.04 -5.43
CA THR A 215 -1.75 3.15 -4.90
C THR A 215 -1.79 3.23 -3.37
N LEU A 216 -2.97 3.05 -2.76
CA LEU A 216 -3.15 3.12 -1.30
C LEU A 216 -2.52 1.93 -0.56
N THR A 217 -2.24 0.84 -1.27
CA THR A 217 -1.72 -0.40 -0.69
C THR A 217 -0.27 -0.68 -1.11
N ASP A 218 0.35 0.26 -1.82
CA ASP A 218 1.73 0.20 -2.29
C ASP A 218 2.72 0.52 -1.16
N LEU A 219 3.54 -0.47 -0.83
CA LEU A 219 4.56 -0.41 0.21
C LEU A 219 5.97 -0.61 -0.37
N GLY A 220 6.13 -0.51 -1.70
CA GLY A 220 7.40 -0.78 -2.38
C GLY A 220 8.54 0.14 -1.95
N PHE A 221 8.20 1.34 -1.47
CA PHE A 221 9.17 2.30 -0.93
C PHE A 221 10.02 1.74 0.23
N LEU A 222 9.55 0.69 0.92
CA LEU A 222 10.23 0.07 2.06
C LEU A 222 11.48 -0.74 1.67
N TRP A 223 11.65 -1.09 0.39
CA TRP A 223 12.84 -1.82 -0.09
C TRP A 223 13.97 -0.89 -0.56
N PHE A 224 13.61 0.22 -1.23
CA PHE A 224 14.57 1.13 -1.84
C PHE A 224 15.48 1.82 -0.81
N ARG A 225 16.76 1.94 -1.14
CA ARG A 225 17.84 2.39 -0.23
C ARG A 225 18.98 3.14 -0.92
N GLU A 226 18.72 3.70 -2.09
CA GLU A 226 19.72 4.25 -3.01
C GLU A 226 20.42 5.48 -2.43
N PHE A 227 19.67 6.29 -1.67
CA PHE A 227 20.25 7.37 -0.89
C PHE A 227 21.35 6.88 0.06
N TYR A 228 21.13 5.74 0.73
CA TYR A 228 22.10 5.17 1.65
C TYR A 228 23.23 4.43 0.95
N LEU A 229 22.97 3.80 -0.21
CA LEU A 229 24.00 3.21 -1.06
C LEU A 229 24.99 4.28 -1.53
N GLU A 230 24.49 5.40 -2.05
CA GLU A 230 25.31 6.53 -2.50
C GLU A 230 26.10 7.14 -1.34
N SER A 231 25.43 7.44 -0.22
CA SER A 231 26.07 8.02 0.97
C SER A 231 27.17 7.10 1.56
N SER A 232 26.95 5.78 1.51
CA SER A 232 27.87 4.78 2.03
C SER A 232 28.94 4.35 1.01
N ARG A 233 28.82 4.75 -0.26
CA ARG A 233 29.70 4.32 -1.36
C ARG A 233 29.83 2.80 -1.47
N VAL A 234 28.72 2.10 -1.27
CA VAL A 234 28.63 0.63 -1.44
C VAL A 234 27.68 0.31 -2.58
N ILE A 235 27.93 -0.81 -3.26
CA ILE A 235 27.12 -1.23 -4.41
C ILE A 235 25.80 -1.83 -3.94
N GLN A 236 25.81 -2.57 -2.82
CA GLN A 236 24.60 -3.16 -2.24
C GLN A 236 24.78 -3.40 -0.73
N PHE A 237 23.68 -3.43 0.02
CA PHE A 237 23.65 -3.87 1.41
C PHE A 237 23.31 -5.36 1.52
N PRO A 238 23.80 -6.07 2.57
CA PRO A 238 23.38 -7.44 2.84
C PRO A 238 21.88 -7.57 3.07
N ILE A 239 21.32 -8.76 2.83
CA ILE A 239 19.88 -9.05 2.96
C ILE A 239 19.37 -8.81 4.38
N GLU A 240 20.24 -8.93 5.39
CA GLU A 240 19.90 -8.67 6.79
C GLU A 240 19.52 -7.21 7.06
N CYS A 241 19.87 -6.30 6.14
CA CYS A 241 19.48 -4.90 6.14
C CYS A 241 18.29 -4.59 5.22
N SER A 242 17.73 -5.60 4.56
CA SER A 242 16.51 -5.45 3.78
C SER A 242 15.31 -5.55 4.71
N LEU A 243 14.51 -4.48 4.78
CA LEU A 243 13.35 -4.45 5.67
C LEU A 243 12.34 -5.58 5.37
N PRO A 244 11.96 -5.87 4.10
CA PRO A 244 11.11 -7.02 3.80
C PRO A 244 11.65 -8.34 4.35
N TRP A 245 12.95 -8.62 4.16
CA TRP A 245 13.58 -9.82 4.70
C TRP A 245 13.59 -9.84 6.22
N MET A 246 13.94 -8.73 6.87
CA MET A 246 13.93 -8.63 8.33
C MET A 246 12.57 -8.95 8.95
N LEU A 247 11.47 -8.56 8.26
CA LEU A 247 10.12 -8.89 8.70
C LEU A 247 9.84 -10.39 8.53
N VAL A 248 10.19 -11.00 7.40
CA VAL A 248 10.07 -12.47 7.20
C VAL A 248 10.85 -13.24 8.26
N ASP A 249 12.11 -12.86 8.46
CA ASP A 249 13.03 -13.47 9.41
C ASP A 249 12.47 -13.40 10.84
N HIS A 250 11.95 -12.24 11.24
CA HIS A 250 11.29 -12.07 12.53
C HIS A 250 10.08 -12.99 12.72
N VAL A 251 9.24 -13.16 11.69
CA VAL A 251 8.08 -14.07 11.78
C VAL A 251 8.53 -15.51 12.02
N LEU A 252 9.55 -15.97 11.29
CA LEU A 252 10.09 -17.32 11.43
C LEU A 252 10.70 -17.55 12.82
N GLU A 253 11.39 -16.56 13.39
CA GLU A 253 12.01 -16.65 14.71
C GLU A 253 11.01 -16.52 15.88
N SER A 254 9.90 -15.80 15.69
CA SER A 254 8.97 -15.44 16.77
C SER A 254 8.24 -16.63 17.41
N GLN A 255 8.21 -17.79 16.74
CA GLN A 255 7.41 -18.98 17.11
C GLN A 255 5.93 -18.66 17.41
N ASN A 256 5.42 -17.52 16.95
CA ASN A 256 4.05 -17.10 17.20
C ASN A 256 3.13 -17.68 16.13
N ALA A 257 2.25 -18.60 16.54
CA ALA A 257 1.33 -19.29 15.63
C ALA A 257 0.46 -18.34 14.78
N GLY A 258 0.01 -17.22 15.34
CA GLY A 258 -0.81 -16.24 14.61
C GLY A 258 0.01 -15.43 13.60
N LEU A 259 1.21 -15.02 13.99
CA LEU A 259 2.10 -14.26 13.11
C LEU A 259 2.59 -15.11 11.93
N LEU A 260 2.83 -16.40 12.16
CA LEU A 260 3.30 -17.34 11.16
C LEU A 260 2.33 -17.50 9.97
N GLU A 261 1.02 -17.40 10.19
CA GLU A 261 0.03 -17.41 9.09
C GLU A 261 0.25 -16.24 8.10
N SER A 262 0.90 -15.17 8.56
CA SER A 262 1.19 -13.96 7.79
C SER A 262 2.63 -13.90 7.27
N VAL A 263 3.42 -14.98 7.37
CA VAL A 263 4.85 -14.99 6.98
C VAL A 263 5.10 -14.64 5.51
N LEU A 264 4.10 -14.82 4.65
CA LEU A 264 4.20 -14.47 3.23
C LEU A 264 3.88 -12.99 2.94
N MET A 265 3.23 -12.28 3.87
CA MET A 265 2.77 -10.90 3.64
C MET A 265 3.92 -9.91 3.39
N PRO A 266 5.08 -10.00 4.10
CA PRO A 266 6.20 -9.12 3.78
C PRO A 266 6.79 -9.32 2.38
N PHE A 267 6.61 -10.49 1.76
CA PHE A 267 7.06 -10.70 0.38
C PHE A 267 6.28 -9.86 -0.64
N ASP A 268 5.07 -9.40 -0.32
CA ASP A 268 4.34 -8.47 -1.19
C ASP A 268 5.04 -7.11 -1.31
N ILE A 269 5.92 -6.74 -0.36
CA ILE A 269 6.75 -5.54 -0.50
C ILE A 269 7.70 -5.67 -1.70
N TYR A 270 8.26 -6.87 -1.95
CA TYR A 270 9.07 -7.09 -3.16
C TYR A 270 8.24 -6.96 -4.44
N ASN A 271 6.99 -7.45 -4.42
CA ASN A 271 6.07 -7.31 -5.55
C ASN A 271 5.80 -5.83 -5.86
N ASP A 272 5.50 -5.02 -4.84
CA ASP A 272 5.31 -3.59 -4.97
C ASP A 272 6.56 -2.87 -5.47
N SER A 273 7.72 -3.19 -4.88
CA SER A 273 9.01 -2.58 -5.24
C SER A 273 9.33 -2.85 -6.70
N ALA A 274 9.10 -4.09 -7.16
CA ALA A 274 9.31 -4.47 -8.55
C ALA A 274 8.36 -3.71 -9.50
N GLN A 275 7.10 -3.54 -9.12
CA GLN A 275 6.14 -2.74 -9.87
C GLN A 275 6.59 -1.28 -9.95
N GLN A 276 7.01 -0.68 -8.82
CA GLN A 276 7.53 0.69 -8.80
C GLN A 276 8.78 0.82 -9.70
N ALA A 277 9.73 -0.11 -9.60
CA ALA A 277 10.96 -0.11 -10.39
C ALA A 277 10.67 -0.11 -11.90
N LEU A 278 9.76 -0.97 -12.37
CA LEU A 278 9.45 -1.12 -13.79
C LEU A 278 8.49 -0.05 -14.33
N VAL A 279 7.43 0.27 -13.58
CA VAL A 279 6.32 1.10 -14.09
C VAL A 279 6.53 2.59 -13.76
N VAL A 280 6.98 2.89 -12.55
CA VAL A 280 7.12 4.27 -12.05
C VAL A 280 8.52 4.82 -12.36
N LEU A 281 9.56 4.15 -11.86
CA LEU A 281 10.95 4.58 -12.01
C LEU A 281 11.51 4.26 -13.40
N LYS A 282 10.96 3.23 -14.05
CA LYS A 282 11.38 2.72 -15.37
C LYS A 282 12.87 2.36 -15.39
N GLN A 283 13.36 1.79 -14.30
CA GLN A 283 14.75 1.37 -14.13
C GLN A 283 14.82 -0.16 -14.06
N ARG A 284 15.39 -0.77 -15.10
CA ARG A 284 15.53 -2.24 -15.16
C ARG A 284 16.51 -2.77 -14.12
N PHE A 285 17.61 -2.07 -13.85
CA PHE A 285 18.61 -2.52 -12.89
C PHE A 285 18.05 -2.65 -11.47
N LEU A 286 17.13 -1.75 -11.06
CA LEU A 286 16.44 -1.87 -9.76
C LEU A 286 15.59 -3.14 -9.69
N TYR A 287 14.89 -3.48 -10.77
CA TYR A 287 14.15 -4.74 -10.84
C TYR A 287 15.09 -5.94 -10.76
N ASP A 288 16.23 -5.91 -11.47
CA ASP A 288 17.20 -7.00 -11.45
C ASP A 288 17.80 -7.19 -10.04
N GLU A 289 18.00 -6.11 -9.27
CA GLU A 289 18.43 -6.17 -7.86
C GLU A 289 17.35 -6.73 -6.94
N ILE A 290 16.09 -6.31 -7.11
CA ILE A 290 14.93 -6.85 -6.36
C ILE A 290 14.75 -8.34 -6.65
N GLU A 291 14.86 -8.71 -7.93
CA GLU A 291 14.81 -10.09 -8.40
C GLU A 291 15.94 -10.91 -7.81
N ALA A 292 17.19 -10.42 -7.86
CA ALA A 292 18.34 -11.11 -7.27
C ALA A 292 18.24 -11.26 -5.75
N GLU A 293 17.61 -10.33 -5.02
CA GLU A 293 17.42 -10.46 -3.57
C GLU A 293 16.34 -11.50 -3.22
N ASN A 294 15.27 -11.53 -4.01
CA ASN A 294 14.10 -12.40 -3.79
C ASN A 294 14.15 -13.70 -4.61
N ASP A 295 15.22 -13.96 -5.37
CA ASP A 295 15.18 -14.92 -6.48
C ASP A 295 14.74 -16.32 -6.03
N ILE A 296 13.86 -16.87 -6.86
CA ILE A 296 13.15 -18.14 -6.72
C ILE A 296 13.65 -19.12 -7.80
N GLU A 297 14.49 -18.66 -8.74
CA GLU A 297 14.98 -19.42 -9.89
C GLU A 297 16.46 -19.81 -9.68
N GLY A 298 16.66 -20.99 -9.10
CA GLY A 298 17.98 -21.50 -8.78
C GLY A 298 18.91 -21.66 -9.99
N ASP A 299 20.08 -21.02 -9.91
CA ASP A 299 21.38 -21.57 -10.34
C ASP A 299 22.58 -20.78 -9.77
N SER A 300 22.36 -19.63 -9.13
CA SER A 300 23.45 -18.81 -8.57
C SER A 300 23.74 -19.13 -7.10
N LYS A 301 25.03 -19.26 -6.75
CA LYS A 301 25.53 -19.55 -5.38
C LYS A 301 25.50 -18.32 -4.47
N VAL A 302 24.36 -17.65 -4.38
CA VAL A 302 24.11 -16.52 -3.49
C VAL A 302 22.92 -16.90 -2.61
N ASP A 303 22.98 -16.63 -1.31
CA ASP A 303 21.90 -16.99 -0.38
C ASP A 303 20.67 -16.10 -0.64
N HIS A 304 19.72 -16.57 -1.46
CA HIS A 304 18.49 -15.87 -1.80
C HIS A 304 17.47 -15.90 -0.65
N CYS A 305 16.76 -14.79 -0.40
CA CYS A 305 15.79 -14.68 0.69
C CYS A 305 14.73 -15.79 0.65
N PHE A 306 14.19 -16.11 -0.52
CA PHE A 306 13.15 -17.12 -0.64
C PHE A 306 13.66 -18.55 -0.35
N ASP A 307 14.88 -18.88 -0.79
CA ASP A 307 15.50 -20.18 -0.49
C ASP A 307 15.80 -20.34 1.00
N ILE A 308 16.32 -19.29 1.64
CA ILE A 308 16.53 -19.27 3.10
C ILE A 308 15.19 -19.43 3.81
N PHE A 309 14.15 -18.71 3.37
CA PHE A 309 12.80 -18.80 3.92
C PHE A 309 12.27 -20.24 3.83
N VAL A 310 12.34 -20.88 2.67
CA VAL A 310 11.87 -22.26 2.48
C VAL A 310 12.66 -23.22 3.38
N SER A 311 13.99 -23.05 3.47
CA SER A 311 14.83 -23.88 4.34
C SER A 311 14.43 -23.75 5.81
N LYS A 312 14.37 -22.51 6.32
CA LYS A 312 13.98 -22.23 7.71
C LYS A 312 12.57 -22.72 8.00
N LEU A 313 11.60 -22.44 7.12
CA LEU A 313 10.22 -22.88 7.30
C LEU A 313 10.10 -24.42 7.35
N CYS A 314 10.80 -25.13 6.45
CA CYS A 314 10.82 -26.59 6.48
C CYS A 314 11.41 -27.12 7.79
N GLU A 315 12.50 -26.53 8.27
CA GLU A 315 13.13 -26.91 9.53
C GLU A 315 12.22 -26.64 10.75
N THR A 316 11.52 -25.49 10.77
CA THR A 316 10.51 -25.16 11.78
C THR A 316 9.34 -26.16 11.76
N ILE A 317 8.79 -26.46 10.58
CA ILE A 317 7.68 -27.44 10.42
C ILE A 317 8.12 -28.81 10.92
N PHE A 318 9.28 -29.29 10.47
CA PHE A 318 9.80 -30.60 10.84
C PHE A 318 10.06 -30.69 12.34
N THR A 319 10.73 -29.69 12.91
CA THR A 319 11.03 -29.63 14.35
C THR A 319 9.75 -29.61 15.18
N TYR A 320 8.74 -28.85 14.76
CA TYR A 320 7.44 -28.82 15.43
C TYR A 320 6.77 -30.20 15.44
N TYR A 321 6.59 -30.84 14.27
CA TYR A 321 5.91 -32.13 14.21
C TYR A 321 6.72 -33.27 14.85
N LYS A 322 8.06 -33.21 14.79
CA LYS A 322 8.94 -34.14 15.51
C LYS A 322 8.74 -34.02 17.01
N SER A 323 8.77 -32.80 17.55
CA SER A 323 8.53 -32.56 18.96
C SER A 323 7.12 -33.00 19.35
N TRP A 324 6.10 -32.67 18.53
CA TRP A 324 4.71 -33.02 18.80
C TRP A 324 4.50 -34.54 18.87
N ALA A 325 5.04 -35.29 17.91
CA ALA A 325 5.02 -36.75 17.94
C ALA A 325 5.80 -37.31 19.14
N ALA A 326 6.94 -36.71 19.51
CA ALA A 326 7.69 -37.14 20.68
C ALA A 326 6.89 -36.92 21.98
N SER A 327 6.19 -35.79 22.11
CA SER A 327 5.35 -35.48 23.27
C SER A 327 4.18 -36.46 23.41
N GLU A 328 3.51 -36.82 22.31
CA GLU A 328 2.44 -37.82 22.29
C GLU A 328 2.91 -39.24 22.64
N LEU A 329 4.19 -39.55 22.36
CA LEU A 329 4.78 -40.86 22.66
C LEU A 329 5.37 -40.96 24.07
N LEU A 330 5.44 -39.87 24.84
CA LEU A 330 5.94 -39.89 26.21
C LEU A 330 4.98 -40.66 27.13
N ASP A 331 5.55 -41.51 28.00
CA ASP A 331 4.77 -42.25 28.99
C ASP A 331 4.08 -41.27 29.97
N PRO A 332 2.74 -41.31 30.09
CA PRO A 332 2.02 -40.49 31.05
C PRO A 332 2.50 -40.68 32.51
N SER A 333 2.97 -41.88 32.87
CA SER A 333 3.49 -42.18 34.20
C SER A 333 4.81 -41.45 34.45
N PHE A 334 5.64 -41.30 33.41
CA PHE A 334 6.87 -40.50 33.48
C PHE A 334 6.54 -39.02 33.65
N LEU A 335 5.59 -38.49 32.89
CA LEU A 335 5.16 -37.09 33.00
C LEU A 335 4.54 -36.77 34.37
N PHE A 336 3.77 -37.70 34.94
CA PHE A 336 3.17 -37.54 36.27
C PHE A 336 4.21 -37.55 37.40
N ALA A 337 5.32 -38.27 37.21
CA ALA A 337 6.42 -38.33 38.18
C ALA A 337 7.34 -37.09 38.14
N LEU A 338 7.17 -36.20 37.16
CA LEU A 338 7.98 -35.01 36.94
C LEU A 338 7.26 -33.75 37.43
N ASP A 339 7.90 -33.00 38.33
CA ASP A 339 7.39 -31.70 38.79
C ASP A 339 7.29 -30.64 37.67
N ASN A 340 7.95 -30.86 36.53
CA ASN A 340 8.05 -29.92 35.40
C ASN A 340 7.41 -30.45 34.10
N GLY A 341 6.30 -31.19 34.19
CA GLY A 341 5.59 -31.76 33.04
C GLY A 341 5.24 -30.76 31.93
N GLU A 342 5.01 -29.48 32.29
CA GLU A 342 4.73 -28.38 31.34
C GLU A 342 5.82 -28.17 30.29
N LYS A 343 7.09 -28.52 30.60
CA LYS A 343 8.21 -28.40 29.66
C LYS A 343 8.09 -29.29 28.43
N TYR A 344 7.32 -30.38 28.54
CA TYR A 344 7.07 -31.32 27.46
C TYR A 344 5.77 -31.01 26.69
N SER A 345 5.03 -29.99 27.14
CA SER A 345 3.84 -29.50 26.45
C SER A 345 4.25 -28.65 25.25
N ILE A 346 3.63 -28.91 24.11
CA ILE A 346 3.94 -28.24 22.85
C ILE A 346 2.77 -27.34 22.48
N GLN A 347 3.07 -26.05 22.32
CA GLN A 347 2.09 -25.06 21.91
C GLN A 347 1.61 -25.34 20.49
N PRO A 348 0.28 -25.43 20.23
CA PRO A 348 -0.23 -25.70 18.90
C PRO A 348 0.16 -24.62 17.89
N MET A 349 0.85 -25.03 16.82
CA MET A 349 1.21 -24.17 15.68
C MET A 349 0.27 -24.40 14.49
N ARG A 350 0.06 -23.36 13.67
CA ARG A 350 -0.89 -23.38 12.55
C ARG A 350 -0.18 -23.37 11.19
N PHE A 351 0.24 -24.55 10.73
CA PHE A 351 0.87 -24.71 9.41
C PHE A 351 -0.12 -25.04 8.29
N THR A 352 -1.38 -25.37 8.61
CA THR A 352 -2.37 -25.89 7.66
C THR A 352 -2.57 -24.99 6.45
N THR A 353 -2.67 -23.67 6.66
CA THR A 353 -2.86 -22.70 5.59
C THR A 353 -1.63 -22.65 4.70
N LEU A 354 -0.42 -22.57 5.29
CA LEU A 354 0.85 -22.55 4.56
C LEU A 354 1.05 -23.82 3.73
N LEU A 355 0.78 -25.00 4.30
CA LEU A 355 0.91 -26.29 3.62
C LEU A 355 -0.08 -26.45 2.44
N LYS A 356 -1.20 -25.72 2.43
CA LYS A 356 -2.17 -25.71 1.34
C LYS A 356 -1.79 -24.76 0.20
N ILE A 357 -0.81 -23.88 0.38
CA ILE A 357 -0.38 -22.94 -0.65
C ILE A 357 0.34 -23.71 -1.74
N THR A 358 -0.32 -23.91 -2.88
CA THR A 358 0.29 -24.60 -4.03
C THR A 358 1.06 -23.64 -4.94
N ARG A 359 0.83 -22.33 -4.76
CA ARG A 359 1.20 -21.27 -5.67
C ARG A 359 1.42 -19.98 -4.89
N VAL A 360 2.64 -19.45 -4.93
CA VAL A 360 2.98 -18.12 -4.41
C VAL A 360 3.13 -17.19 -5.60
N LYS A 361 2.47 -16.03 -5.56
CA LYS A 361 2.71 -14.95 -6.54
C LYS A 361 3.93 -14.16 -6.06
N GLY A 362 5.11 -14.51 -6.56
CA GLY A 362 6.35 -13.76 -6.34
C GLY A 362 6.87 -13.20 -7.66
N LEU A 363 7.15 -11.89 -7.68
CA LEU A 363 7.78 -11.14 -8.78
C LEU A 363 7.23 -11.41 -10.17
N SER A 364 5.92 -11.60 -10.27
CA SER A 364 5.28 -11.79 -11.56
C SER A 364 5.03 -10.42 -12.21
N SER A 365 5.88 -10.03 -13.16
CA SER A 365 5.63 -8.91 -14.09
C SER A 365 4.43 -9.18 -15.02
N PHE A 366 3.82 -10.37 -14.95
CA PHE A 366 2.59 -10.76 -15.65
C PHE A 366 1.66 -11.62 -14.77
N PRO A 367 0.32 -11.47 -14.84
CA PRO A 367 -0.65 -12.26 -14.06
C PRO A 367 -0.60 -13.79 -14.26
N SER A 368 0.22 -14.28 -15.18
CA SER A 368 0.27 -15.66 -15.65
C SER A 368 1.37 -16.52 -15.03
N GLN A 369 2.36 -15.95 -14.34
CA GLN A 369 3.44 -16.75 -13.72
C GLN A 369 3.16 -16.98 -12.23
N SER A 370 2.34 -18.00 -11.98
CA SER A 370 2.17 -18.55 -10.64
C SER A 370 3.10 -19.75 -10.48
N ARG A 371 4.15 -19.60 -9.67
CA ARG A 371 5.19 -20.65 -9.50
C ARG A 371 4.70 -21.70 -8.50
N ARG A 372 4.96 -22.98 -8.81
CA ARG A 372 4.44 -24.13 -8.06
C ARG A 372 5.27 -24.37 -6.79
N TRP A 373 4.67 -24.17 -5.63
CA TRP A 373 5.24 -24.58 -4.35
C TRP A 373 5.15 -26.10 -4.24
N LYS A 374 6.29 -26.78 -4.07
CA LYS A 374 6.35 -28.19 -3.70
C LYS A 374 7.28 -28.34 -2.51
N CYS A 375 6.70 -28.74 -1.38
CA CYS A 375 7.45 -29.09 -0.18
C CYS A 375 8.16 -30.45 -0.37
N SER A 376 9.11 -30.54 -1.31
CA SER A 376 9.88 -31.77 -1.58
C SER A 376 11.04 -32.00 -0.60
N ARG A 377 11.38 -31.00 0.23
CA ARG A 377 12.47 -31.11 1.23
C ARG A 377 12.09 -31.81 2.54
N ILE A 378 10.80 -31.94 2.86
CA ILE A 378 10.39 -32.71 4.06
C ILE A 378 10.70 -34.21 3.88
N SER A 379 10.65 -34.72 2.65
CA SER A 379 10.97 -36.12 2.35
C SER A 379 12.47 -36.46 2.33
N THR A 380 13.36 -35.47 2.37
CA THR A 380 14.82 -35.66 2.31
C THR A 380 15.52 -35.53 3.66
N VAL A 381 14.78 -35.27 4.75
CA VAL A 381 15.34 -35.32 6.10
C VAL A 381 15.68 -36.78 6.42
N PRO A 382 16.91 -37.11 6.87
CA PRO A 382 17.29 -38.48 7.14
C PRO A 382 16.29 -39.12 8.11
N LYS A 383 15.74 -40.27 7.73
CA LYS A 383 15.07 -41.13 8.70
C LYS A 383 16.13 -41.54 9.74
N PRO A 384 15.80 -41.51 11.05
CA PRO A 384 16.74 -41.87 12.10
C PRO A 384 17.30 -43.29 11.91
#